data_AF-A0A8S3QM98-F1
#
_entry.id   AF-A0A8S3QM98-F1
#
_cell.length_a   1.000
_cell.length_b   1.000
_cell.length_c   1.000
_cell.angle_alpha   90.00
_cell.angle_beta   90.00
_cell.angle_gamma   90.00
#
_symmetry.space_group_name_H-M   'P 1'
#
loop_
_entity.id
_entity.type
_entity.pdbx_description
1 polymer ?
#
loop_
_entity_poly.entity_id
_entity_poly.type
_entity_poly.pdbx_seq_one_letter_code
_entity_poly.pdbx_strand_id
1 'polypeptide(L)'
;MWTELKRKLRSILININYRSERQSSVCFWQYFDIILTRALDENSSIICLSDLNKNVMPDISSNRRDIIFINGLINIIDKPTHFDTRTGNSSFFGPILFTDSIPVVDKGTIPIDRGMSAHDGTYVTINFRYTSSRTYKQSIWDYKNGDIMDEKVLGTNYEHLISDADNINVAYNNFTKPLLDIAPGYIPT
;
A
#
# COMPACT_ATOMS: atom_id res chain seq x y z
N MET A 1 1.19 -6.24 5.29
CA MET A 1 1.18 -5.43 6.53
C MET A 1 -0.27 -5.25 6.98
N TRP A 2 -0.54 -5.31 8.28
CA TRP A 2 -1.85 -5.02 8.84
C TRP A 2 -1.76 -3.79 9.73
N THR A 3 -2.77 -2.93 9.66
CA THR A 3 -2.88 -1.72 10.47
C THR A 3 -4.33 -1.58 10.93
N GLU A 4 -4.52 -1.22 12.19
CA GLU A 4 -5.86 -1.03 12.73
C GLU A 4 -6.17 0.47 12.86
N LEU A 5 -7.22 0.91 12.16
CA LEU A 5 -7.80 2.24 12.35
C LEU A 5 -8.83 2.18 13.48
N LYS A 6 -8.40 2.52 14.70
CA LYS A 6 -9.25 2.50 15.90
C LYS A 6 -10.22 3.67 15.95
N ARG A 7 -11.47 3.39 16.33
CA ARG A 7 -12.51 4.38 16.67
C ARG A 7 -13.04 4.08 18.08
N LYS A 8 -13.83 4.99 18.63
CA LYS A 8 -14.40 4.86 19.99
C LYS A 8 -15.27 3.60 20.18
N LEU A 9 -15.94 3.13 19.12
CA LEU A 9 -16.90 2.03 19.18
C LEU A 9 -16.63 0.89 18.17
N ARG A 10 -15.75 1.10 17.20
CA ARG A 10 -15.45 0.16 16.11
C ARG A 10 -14.02 0.38 15.65
N SER A 11 -13.41 -0.59 15.00
CA SER A 11 -12.16 -0.39 14.26
C SER A 11 -12.31 -0.90 12.84
N ILE A 12 -11.41 -0.47 11.96
CA ILE A 12 -11.28 -1.00 10.60
C ILE A 12 -9.87 -1.59 10.50
N LEU A 13 -9.77 -2.84 10.08
CA LEU A 13 -8.48 -3.44 9.75
C LEU A 13 -8.12 -3.10 8.30
N ILE A 14 -6.93 -2.56 8.11
CA ILE A 14 -6.37 -2.21 6.82
C ILE A 14 -5.22 -3.18 6.55
N ASN A 15 -5.37 -3.97 5.50
CA ASN A 15 -4.33 -4.82 4.97
C ASN A 15 -3.68 -4.13 3.77
N ILE A 16 -2.35 -4.07 3.76
CA ILE A 16 -1.57 -3.73 2.57
C ILE A 16 -0.84 -4.99 2.17
N ASN A 17 -1.16 -5.52 0.99
CA ASN A 17 -0.54 -6.72 0.46
C ASN A 17 0.04 -6.49 -0.94
N TYR A 18 1.11 -7.22 -1.21
CA TYR A 18 1.80 -7.21 -2.47
C TYR A 18 2.10 -8.65 -2.87
N ARG A 19 1.76 -9.01 -4.11
CA ARG A 19 2.16 -10.27 -4.72
C ARG A 19 3.22 -9.98 -5.77
N SER A 20 4.42 -10.52 -5.57
CA SER A 20 5.46 -10.47 -6.61
C SER A 20 5.07 -11.31 -7.83
N GLU A 21 5.45 -10.86 -9.03
CA GLU A 21 5.34 -11.64 -10.27
C GLU A 21 5.97 -13.04 -10.15
N ARG A 22 7.07 -13.16 -9.41
CA ARG A 22 7.83 -14.41 -9.23
C ARG A 22 7.20 -15.35 -8.19
N GLN A 23 6.23 -14.88 -7.42
CA GLN A 23 5.62 -15.67 -6.36
C GLN A 23 4.60 -16.68 -6.92
N SER A 24 4.70 -17.93 -6.45
CA SER A 24 3.71 -18.97 -6.73
C SER A 24 2.30 -18.46 -6.40
N SER A 25 1.42 -18.55 -7.40
CA SER A 25 0.02 -18.15 -7.25
C SER A 25 -0.63 -18.95 -6.13
N VAL A 26 -0.41 -20.26 -6.06
CA VAL A 26 -1.07 -21.14 -5.07
C VAL A 26 -0.68 -20.73 -3.65
N CYS A 27 0.62 -20.57 -3.39
CA CYS A 27 1.11 -20.22 -2.07
C CYS A 27 0.56 -18.87 -1.61
N PHE A 28 0.60 -17.84 -2.47
CA PHE A 28 0.08 -16.52 -2.13
C PHE A 28 -1.39 -16.59 -1.68
N TRP A 29 -2.24 -17.24 -2.46
CA TRP A 29 -3.68 -17.28 -2.18
C TRP A 29 -4.03 -18.12 -0.95
N GLN A 30 -3.33 -19.23 -0.71
CA GLN A 30 -3.49 -20.00 0.52
C GLN A 30 -3.12 -19.19 1.76
N TYR A 31 -1.99 -18.47 1.72
CA TYR A 31 -1.61 -17.59 2.81
C TYR A 31 -2.58 -16.42 2.97
N PHE A 32 -3.01 -15.82 1.86
CA PHE A 32 -3.97 -14.71 1.86
C PHE A 32 -5.31 -15.11 2.49
N ASP A 33 -5.81 -16.30 2.16
CA ASP A 33 -7.04 -16.84 2.74
C ASP A 33 -6.89 -17.05 4.26
N ILE A 34 -5.83 -17.74 4.70
CA ILE A 34 -5.58 -17.97 6.13
C ILE A 34 -5.49 -16.67 6.94
N ILE A 35 -4.76 -15.66 6.43
CA ILE A 35 -4.63 -14.39 7.15
C ILE A 35 -5.94 -13.59 7.13
N LEU A 36 -6.71 -13.70 6.05
CA LEU A 36 -7.98 -13.00 5.89
C LEU A 36 -9.04 -13.59 6.81
N THR A 37 -9.15 -14.93 6.87
CA THR A 37 -10.05 -15.62 7.81
C THR A 37 -9.75 -15.19 9.25
N ARG A 38 -8.47 -15.21 9.66
CA ARG A 38 -8.08 -14.75 11.00
C ARG A 38 -8.42 -13.28 11.26
N ALA A 39 -8.26 -12.42 10.25
CA ALA A 39 -8.63 -11.02 10.38
C ALA A 39 -10.15 -10.83 10.51
N LEU A 40 -10.94 -11.66 9.80
CA LEU A 40 -12.40 -11.64 9.88
C LEU A 40 -12.93 -12.17 11.21
N ASP A 41 -12.23 -13.12 11.84
CA ASP A 41 -12.53 -13.58 13.21
C ASP A 41 -12.38 -12.43 14.23
N GLU A 42 -11.47 -11.49 13.98
CA GLU A 42 -11.19 -10.35 14.85
C GLU A 42 -12.05 -9.11 14.51
N ASN A 43 -12.31 -8.87 13.22
CA ASN A 43 -13.00 -7.66 12.77
C ASN A 43 -13.73 -7.86 11.43
N SER A 44 -15.03 -7.55 11.40
CA SER A 44 -15.86 -7.62 10.20
C SER A 44 -15.71 -6.44 9.25
N SER A 45 -14.95 -5.40 9.61
CA SER A 45 -14.64 -4.22 8.81
C SER A 45 -13.20 -4.29 8.33
N ILE A 46 -12.98 -4.80 7.11
CA ILE A 46 -11.66 -4.98 6.51
C ILE A 46 -11.56 -4.21 5.20
N ILE A 47 -10.42 -3.56 4.99
CA ILE A 47 -9.99 -2.97 3.72
C ILE A 47 -8.68 -3.65 3.31
N CYS A 48 -8.61 -4.25 2.13
CA CYS A 48 -7.36 -4.74 1.56
C CYS A 48 -6.95 -3.87 0.38
N LEU A 49 -5.79 -3.23 0.52
CA LEU A 49 -5.07 -2.48 -0.51
C LEU A 49 -4.03 -3.42 -1.11
N SER A 50 -4.13 -3.67 -2.41
CA SER A 50 -3.35 -4.71 -3.05
C SER A 50 -2.63 -4.20 -4.30
N ASP A 51 -1.45 -4.75 -4.55
CA ASP A 51 -0.92 -4.92 -5.91
C ASP A 51 -0.60 -6.40 -6.11
N LEU A 52 -1.37 -7.05 -6.98
CA LEU A 52 -1.38 -8.50 -7.14
C LEU A 52 -0.53 -8.98 -8.32
N ASN A 53 0.01 -8.06 -9.14
CA ASN A 53 0.74 -8.37 -10.37
C ASN A 53 0.10 -9.49 -11.20
N LYS A 54 -1.24 -9.49 -11.25
CA LYS A 54 -2.04 -10.43 -12.00
C LYS A 54 -3.42 -9.84 -12.21
N ASN A 55 -3.98 -10.09 -13.38
CA ASN A 55 -5.30 -9.58 -13.70
C ASN A 55 -6.34 -10.23 -12.78
N VAL A 56 -7.08 -9.38 -12.05
CA VAL A 56 -8.08 -9.81 -11.05
C VAL A 56 -9.52 -9.73 -11.60
N MET A 57 -9.70 -9.33 -12.86
CA MET A 57 -10.98 -9.31 -13.57
C MET A 57 -10.97 -10.28 -14.77
N PRO A 58 -12.14 -10.58 -15.37
CA PRO A 58 -12.94 -11.77 -15.13
C PRO A 58 -12.30 -13.13 -15.53
N ASP A 59 -11.07 -13.20 -16.01
CA ASP A 59 -10.50 -14.48 -16.52
C ASP A 59 -9.78 -15.31 -15.45
N ILE A 60 -10.13 -15.10 -14.18
CA ILE A 60 -9.59 -15.90 -13.09
C ILE A 60 -10.33 -17.24 -13.01
N SER A 61 -9.58 -18.34 -13.16
CA SER A 61 -9.92 -19.67 -12.63
C SER A 61 -10.70 -19.57 -11.32
N SER A 62 -11.86 -20.24 -11.23
CA SER A 62 -12.85 -20.23 -10.12
C SER A 62 -12.26 -19.95 -8.73
N ASN A 63 -11.18 -20.66 -8.39
CA ASN A 63 -10.59 -20.76 -7.06
C ASN A 63 -10.20 -19.42 -6.41
N ARG A 64 -9.82 -18.38 -7.18
CA ARG A 64 -9.39 -17.09 -6.60
C ARG A 64 -10.52 -16.09 -6.43
N ARG A 65 -11.53 -16.16 -7.30
CA ARG A 65 -12.80 -15.46 -7.05
C ARG A 65 -13.47 -16.04 -5.81
N ASP A 66 -13.34 -17.35 -5.63
CA ASP A 66 -13.91 -18.05 -4.48
C ASP A 66 -13.35 -17.50 -3.17
N ILE A 67 -12.02 -17.30 -3.02
CA ILE A 67 -11.46 -16.71 -1.79
C ILE A 67 -12.01 -15.32 -1.51
N ILE A 68 -12.04 -14.44 -2.51
CA ILE A 68 -12.55 -13.08 -2.35
C ILE A 68 -14.04 -13.13 -1.96
N PHE A 69 -14.85 -13.94 -2.65
CA PHE A 69 -16.28 -14.05 -2.44
C PHE A 69 -16.67 -14.77 -1.14
N ILE A 70 -16.01 -15.89 -0.81
CA ILE A 70 -16.22 -16.68 0.42
C ILE A 70 -15.96 -15.80 1.66
N ASN A 71 -14.94 -14.95 1.59
CA ASN A 71 -14.59 -14.04 2.68
C ASN A 71 -15.41 -12.73 2.65
N GLY A 72 -16.45 -12.62 1.81
CA GLY A 72 -17.34 -11.47 1.75
C GLY A 72 -16.65 -10.18 1.32
N LEU A 73 -15.57 -10.28 0.55
CA LEU A 73 -14.85 -9.13 0.01
C LEU A 73 -15.39 -8.74 -1.36
N ILE A 74 -15.55 -7.44 -1.58
CA ILE A 74 -15.90 -6.85 -2.87
C ILE A 74 -14.75 -5.98 -3.37
N ASN A 75 -14.37 -6.14 -4.65
CA ASN A 75 -13.48 -5.18 -5.28
C ASN A 75 -14.26 -3.94 -5.72
N ILE A 76 -13.78 -2.77 -5.33
CA ILE A 76 -14.47 -1.52 -5.65
C ILE A 76 -13.91 -0.79 -6.87
N ILE A 77 -12.67 -1.07 -7.30
CA ILE A 77 -12.05 -0.39 -8.45
C ILE A 77 -12.46 -1.07 -9.75
N ASP A 78 -12.98 -0.31 -10.71
CA ASP A 78 -13.54 -0.80 -11.97
C ASP A 78 -12.70 -0.45 -13.21
N LYS A 79 -11.58 0.27 -13.03
CA LYS A 79 -10.66 0.65 -14.09
C LYS A 79 -9.32 -0.08 -13.98
N PRO A 80 -8.61 -0.34 -15.10
CA PRO A 80 -7.24 -0.82 -15.07
C PRO A 80 -6.32 0.07 -14.23
N THR A 81 -5.32 -0.53 -13.61
CA THR A 81 -4.39 0.14 -12.68
C THR A 81 -2.93 0.02 -13.11
N HIS A 82 -2.65 -0.69 -14.19
CA HIS A 82 -1.31 -0.89 -14.74
C HIS A 82 -1.34 -0.71 -16.25
N PHE A 83 -0.32 -0.07 -16.80
CA PHE A 83 -0.10 0.11 -18.24
C PHE A 83 1.27 -0.41 -18.64
N ASP A 84 1.29 -1.41 -19.52
CA ASP A 84 2.53 -1.91 -20.12
C ASP A 84 2.88 -1.08 -21.35
N THR A 85 3.89 -0.22 -21.25
CA THR A 85 4.34 0.66 -22.35
C THR A 85 4.90 -0.10 -23.55
N ARG A 86 5.40 -1.33 -23.35
CA ARG A 86 5.94 -2.17 -24.43
C ARG A 86 4.84 -2.78 -25.28
N THR A 87 3.72 -3.17 -24.67
CA THR A 87 2.60 -3.82 -25.38
C THR A 87 1.43 -2.88 -25.65
N GLY A 88 1.38 -1.72 -25.00
CA GLY A 88 0.24 -0.80 -25.06
C GLY A 88 -0.99 -1.29 -24.30
N ASN A 89 -0.87 -2.37 -23.51
CA ASN A 89 -1.99 -3.01 -22.84
C ASN A 89 -2.18 -2.48 -21.42
N SER A 90 -3.44 -2.29 -21.04
CA SER A 90 -3.84 -2.00 -19.66
C SER A 90 -4.29 -3.26 -18.94
N SER A 91 -3.90 -3.40 -17.67
CA SER A 91 -4.26 -4.53 -16.82
C SER A 91 -4.74 -4.06 -15.44
N PHE A 92 -5.55 -4.90 -14.79
CA PHE A 92 -6.09 -4.61 -13.46
C PHE A 92 -5.35 -5.42 -12.39
N PHE A 93 -4.33 -4.81 -11.78
CA PHE A 93 -3.47 -5.47 -10.78
C PHE A 93 -3.73 -4.99 -9.35
N GLY A 94 -4.30 -3.79 -9.19
CA GLY A 94 -4.43 -3.13 -7.91
C GLY A 94 -5.86 -3.03 -7.42
N PRO A 95 -6.52 -4.14 -7.03
CA PRO A 95 -7.84 -4.05 -6.45
C PRO A 95 -7.79 -3.36 -5.10
N ILE A 96 -8.90 -2.72 -4.76
CA ILE A 96 -9.20 -2.39 -3.37
C ILE A 96 -10.38 -3.24 -2.95
N LEU A 97 -10.14 -4.15 -2.01
CA LEU A 97 -11.14 -5.08 -1.51
C LEU A 97 -11.74 -4.58 -0.19
N PHE A 98 -13.05 -4.70 -0.05
CA PHE A 98 -13.81 -4.23 1.11
C PHE A 98 -14.73 -5.31 1.63
N THR A 99 -14.95 -5.37 2.95
CA THR A 99 -16.17 -5.97 3.46
C THR A 99 -17.36 -5.02 3.29
N ASP A 100 -18.55 -5.56 3.04
CA ASP A 100 -19.77 -4.79 2.72
C ASP A 100 -20.22 -3.79 3.82
N SER A 101 -19.62 -3.85 5.00
CA SER A 101 -19.97 -3.00 6.14
C SER A 101 -19.38 -1.57 6.09
N ILE A 102 -18.52 -1.27 5.13
CA ILE A 102 -17.78 -0.01 5.06
C ILE A 102 -18.43 0.97 4.07
N PRO A 103 -18.86 2.17 4.52
CA PRO A 103 -19.52 3.15 3.66
C PRO A 103 -18.51 3.89 2.77
N VAL A 104 -18.41 3.46 1.51
CA VAL A 104 -17.64 4.13 0.46
C VAL A 104 -18.40 5.34 -0.08
N VAL A 105 -17.72 6.48 -0.14
CA VAL A 105 -18.24 7.77 -0.66
C VAL A 105 -17.83 7.97 -2.11
N ASP A 106 -16.55 7.77 -2.39
CA ASP A 106 -15.97 7.97 -3.71
C ASP A 106 -14.80 7.00 -3.91
N LYS A 107 -14.48 6.71 -5.17
CA LYS A 107 -13.45 5.74 -5.54
C LYS A 107 -13.02 5.96 -6.98
N GLY A 108 -11.78 5.58 -7.28
CA GLY A 108 -11.33 5.58 -8.66
C GLY A 108 -9.84 5.34 -8.83
N THR A 109 -9.39 5.62 -10.05
CA THR A 109 -7.99 5.60 -10.43
C THR A 109 -7.51 7.03 -10.69
N ILE A 110 -6.27 7.32 -10.30
CA ILE A 110 -5.56 8.57 -10.53
C ILE A 110 -4.48 8.26 -11.55
N PRO A 111 -4.55 8.83 -12.76
CA PRO A 111 -3.49 8.69 -13.74
C PRO A 111 -2.16 9.17 -13.18
N ILE A 112 -1.12 8.35 -13.30
CA ILE A 112 0.25 8.72 -12.94
C ILE A 112 1.08 8.84 -14.22
N ASP A 113 1.96 9.84 -14.24
CA ASP A 113 2.90 10.03 -15.34
C ASP A 113 3.72 8.75 -15.58
N ARG A 114 3.81 8.31 -16.85
CA ARG A 114 4.46 7.05 -17.22
C ARG A 114 5.98 7.07 -17.09
N GLY A 115 6.59 8.25 -17.02
CA GLY A 115 7.98 8.42 -16.60
C GLY A 115 8.20 8.18 -15.10
N MET A 116 7.13 8.23 -14.29
CA MET A 116 7.19 7.97 -12.85
C MET A 116 6.75 6.55 -12.48
N SER A 117 5.68 6.03 -13.09
CA SER A 117 5.13 4.72 -12.76
C SER A 117 4.35 4.08 -13.90
N ALA A 118 4.50 2.77 -14.05
CA ALA A 118 3.63 1.95 -14.89
C ALA A 118 2.23 1.74 -14.25
N HIS A 119 2.08 2.04 -12.96
CA HIS A 119 0.81 1.94 -12.24
C HIS A 119 0.13 3.30 -12.15
N ASP A 120 -1.20 3.28 -12.29
CA ASP A 120 -2.06 4.36 -11.83
C ASP A 120 -2.34 4.21 -10.35
N GLY A 121 -2.43 5.34 -9.64
CA GLY A 121 -2.85 5.35 -8.25
C GLY A 121 -4.30 4.90 -8.14
N THR A 122 -4.66 4.26 -7.04
CA THR A 122 -6.06 3.99 -6.70
C THR A 122 -6.42 4.78 -5.46
N TYR A 123 -7.66 5.22 -5.38
CA TYR A 123 -8.15 5.93 -4.21
C TYR A 123 -9.53 5.44 -3.83
N VAL A 124 -9.81 5.60 -2.54
CA VAL A 124 -11.12 5.39 -1.95
C VAL A 124 -11.32 6.40 -0.83
N THR A 125 -12.48 7.03 -0.84
CA THR A 125 -12.94 7.89 0.23
C THR A 125 -14.01 7.12 1.00
N ILE A 126 -13.79 6.95 2.31
CA ILE A 126 -14.77 6.33 3.20
C ILE A 126 -15.36 7.40 4.12
N ASN A 127 -16.67 7.33 4.38
CA ASN A 127 -17.29 8.21 5.37
C ASN A 127 -17.11 7.60 6.75
N PHE A 128 -16.44 8.30 7.68
CA PHE A 128 -16.34 7.80 9.04
C PHE A 128 -16.46 8.91 10.08
N ARG A 129 -17.24 8.61 11.14
CA ARG A 129 -17.29 9.43 12.34
C ARG A 129 -16.13 9.05 13.26
N TYR A 130 -15.29 10.01 13.63
CA TYR A 130 -14.24 9.85 14.62
C TYR A 130 -14.37 10.93 15.69
N THR A 131 -13.95 10.60 16.91
CA THR A 131 -13.71 11.59 17.96
C THR A 131 -12.23 11.88 17.96
N SER A 132 -11.84 13.09 17.59
CA SER A 132 -10.46 13.54 17.74
C SER A 132 -10.18 13.84 19.21
N SER A 133 -9.41 12.98 19.88
CA SER A 133 -8.59 13.42 21.01
C SER A 133 -7.17 13.64 20.45
N ARG A 134 -6.58 14.82 20.66
CA ARG A 134 -5.16 15.03 20.33
C ARG A 134 -4.34 14.17 21.30
N THR A 135 -3.94 12.98 20.87
CA THR A 135 -3.12 12.06 21.67
C THR A 135 -1.64 12.15 21.35
N TYR A 136 -1.26 12.66 20.17
CA TYR A 136 0.12 12.98 19.84
C TYR A 136 0.20 14.09 18.78
N LYS A 137 1.34 14.78 18.73
CA LYS A 137 1.72 15.65 17.61
C LYS A 137 2.62 14.83 16.69
N GLN A 138 2.27 14.74 15.41
CA GLN A 138 3.16 14.27 14.37
C GLN A 138 3.63 15.48 13.59
N SER A 139 4.94 15.59 13.39
CA SER A 139 5.50 16.51 12.40
C SER A 139 5.36 15.86 11.02
N ILE A 140 4.74 16.55 10.08
CA ILE A 140 4.59 16.09 8.70
C ILE A 140 5.55 16.92 7.86
N TRP A 141 6.47 16.26 7.18
CA TRP A 141 7.43 16.93 6.30
C TRP A 141 6.75 17.44 5.04
N ASP A 142 6.90 18.73 4.76
CA ASP A 142 6.42 19.36 3.54
C ASP A 142 7.42 19.13 2.38
N TYR A 143 7.37 17.91 1.83
CA TYR A 143 8.25 17.50 0.73
C TYR A 143 8.15 18.38 -0.52
N LYS A 144 7.08 19.19 -0.67
CA LYS A 144 6.96 20.14 -1.79
C LYS A 144 8.04 21.22 -1.75
N ASN A 145 8.63 21.46 -0.59
CA ASN A 145 9.72 22.43 -0.39
C ASN A 145 11.08 21.74 -0.14
N GLY A 146 11.17 20.42 -0.37
CA GLY A 146 12.33 19.59 -0.04
C GLY A 146 13.46 19.54 -1.09
N ASP A 147 13.27 20.16 -2.26
CA ASP A 147 14.22 20.13 -3.41
C ASP A 147 15.62 20.68 -3.10
N ILE A 148 15.83 21.26 -1.92
CA ILE A 148 17.13 21.83 -1.49
C ILE A 148 18.03 20.75 -0.86
N MET A 149 17.56 19.51 -0.70
CA MET A 149 18.35 18.39 -0.13
C MET A 149 19.38 17.78 -1.09
N ASP A 150 19.24 18.02 -2.39
CA ASP A 150 19.92 17.24 -3.43
C ASP A 150 21.44 17.19 -3.24
N GLU A 151 22.11 18.31 -2.97
CA GLU A 151 23.57 18.31 -2.81
C GLU A 151 24.07 17.48 -1.61
N LYS A 152 23.33 17.48 -0.50
CA LYS A 152 23.72 16.75 0.72
C LYS A 152 23.39 15.27 0.63
N VAL A 153 22.28 14.93 -0.01
CA VAL A 153 21.90 13.54 -0.28
C VAL A 153 22.85 12.94 -1.32
N LEU A 154 23.10 13.63 -2.44
CA LEU A 154 24.02 13.17 -3.48
C LEU A 154 25.48 13.13 -3.01
N GLY A 155 25.87 14.00 -2.07
CA GLY A 155 27.18 13.99 -1.44
C GLY A 155 27.38 12.89 -0.39
N THR A 156 26.33 12.18 0.01
CA THR A 156 26.42 11.08 0.97
C THR A 156 26.69 9.77 0.24
N ASN A 157 27.78 9.09 0.59
CA ASN A 157 28.14 7.79 -0.01
C ASN A 157 27.29 6.65 0.57
N TYR A 158 26.01 6.60 0.16
CA TYR A 158 25.07 5.57 0.60
C TYR A 158 25.49 4.15 0.19
N GLU A 159 26.18 4.02 -0.95
CA GLU A 159 26.69 2.73 -1.42
C GLU A 159 27.62 2.10 -0.38
N HIS A 160 28.62 2.85 0.09
CA HIS A 160 29.54 2.40 1.14
C HIS A 160 28.83 2.17 2.49
N LEU A 161 27.84 3.01 2.83
CA LEU A 161 27.11 2.87 4.10
C LEU A 161 26.23 1.61 4.15
N ILE A 162 25.79 1.14 2.98
CA ILE A 162 24.95 -0.06 2.83
C ILE A 162 25.82 -1.31 2.60
N SER A 163 26.88 -1.22 1.79
CA SER A 163 27.76 -2.36 1.46
C SER A 163 28.55 -2.90 2.64
N ASP A 164 28.91 -2.02 3.58
CA ASP A 164 29.76 -2.36 4.72
C ASP A 164 28.97 -2.81 5.95
N ALA A 165 27.64 -2.94 5.81
CA ALA A 165 26.78 -3.35 6.89
C ALA A 165 26.81 -4.87 7.08
N ASP A 166 27.08 -5.31 8.30
CA ASP A 166 27.11 -6.74 8.67
C ASP A 166 25.75 -7.45 8.48
N ASN A 167 24.64 -6.71 8.46
CA ASN A 167 23.30 -7.23 8.22
C ASN A 167 22.31 -6.14 7.80
N ILE A 168 21.11 -6.57 7.41
CA ILE A 168 20.05 -5.69 6.88
C ILE A 168 19.58 -4.61 7.87
N ASN A 169 19.57 -4.89 9.18
CA ASN A 169 19.17 -3.89 10.18
C ASN A 169 20.23 -2.80 10.33
N VAL A 170 21.51 -3.18 10.25
CA VAL A 170 22.63 -2.24 10.25
C VAL A 170 22.60 -1.40 8.96
N ALA A 171 22.38 -2.02 7.80
CA ALA A 171 22.25 -1.32 6.52
C ALA A 171 21.10 -0.30 6.55
N TYR A 172 19.93 -0.72 7.07
CA TYR A 172 18.77 0.14 7.25
C TYR A 172 19.10 1.35 8.14
N ASN A 173 19.77 1.14 9.27
CA ASN A 173 20.14 2.22 10.17
C ASN A 173 21.19 3.16 9.56
N ASN A 174 22.18 2.61 8.85
CA ASN A 174 23.22 3.36 8.15
C ASN A 174 22.66 4.23 7.02
N PHE A 175 21.58 3.79 6.36
CA PHE A 175 20.85 4.61 5.40
C PHE A 175 19.96 5.65 6.08
N THR A 176 19.14 5.20 7.04
CA THR A 176 18.05 6.01 7.60
C THR A 176 18.59 7.16 8.44
N LYS A 177 19.64 6.92 9.24
CA LYS A 177 20.17 7.93 10.16
C LYS A 177 20.71 9.18 9.45
N PRO A 178 21.63 9.09 8.47
CA PRO A 178 22.09 10.26 7.73
C PRO A 178 20.96 11.00 7.00
N LEU A 179 20.00 10.27 6.42
CA LEU A 179 18.85 10.88 5.74
C LEU A 179 17.99 11.69 6.73
N LEU A 180 17.69 11.11 7.90
CA LEU A 180 16.92 11.77 8.96
C LEU A 180 17.70 12.90 9.65
N ASP A 181 19.03 12.89 9.62
CA ASP A 181 19.88 13.98 10.13
C ASP A 181 19.92 15.17 9.14
N ILE A 182 19.90 14.90 7.83
CA ILE A 182 19.87 15.93 6.79
C ILE A 182 18.48 16.57 6.72
N ALA A 183 17.41 15.76 6.67
CA ALA A 183 16.06 16.21 6.35
C ALA A 183 15.52 17.41 7.15
N PRO A 184 15.70 17.52 8.49
CA PRO A 184 15.18 18.64 9.26
C PRO A 184 15.80 20.00 8.89
N GLY A 185 16.98 20.02 8.27
CA GLY A 185 17.62 21.25 7.82
C GLY A 185 17.04 21.82 6.53
N TYR A 186 16.23 21.05 5.81
CA TYR A 186 15.79 21.39 4.45
C TYR A 186 14.30 21.15 4.20
N ILE A 187 13.65 20.28 4.98
CA ILE A 187 12.22 20.01 4.87
C ILE A 187 11.50 20.59 6.09
N PRO A 188 10.74 21.68 5.92
CA PRO A 188 9.91 22.23 6.99
C PRO A 188 8.91 21.18 7.52
N THR A 189 8.61 21.27 8.81
CA THR A 189 7.63 20.44 9.54
C THR A 189 6.38 21.21 9.91
#